data_AF-A0A060JGK2-F1
#
_entry.id   AF-A0A060JGK2-F1
#
_cell.length_a   1.000
_cell.length_b   1.000
_cell.length_c   1.000
_cell.angle_alpha   90.00
_cell.angle_beta   90.00
_cell.angle_gamma   90.00
#
_symmetry.space_group_name_H-M   'P 1'
#
loop_
_entity.id
_entity.type
_entity.pdbx_description
1 polymer ?
#
loop_
_entity_poly.entity_id
_entity_poly.type
_entity_poly.pdbx_seq_one_letter_code
_entity_poly.pdbx_strand_id
1 'polypeptide(L)'
;MGLVISDPAQFELAADVEVVLFNKAGTLTAPIRRVIKSRLAYGSPLSSQNELLSIAAAIESSADHPIATSIVDEAKRQNLELPSAVDVRAIPGQGVAGIIDAEAVFVGGPALLTAKNIPIYVDDLVRSDSANQLGHTVIYVVRDAQLLGMIELGETVFPDAAALVNKFHEQKIRVAMVTGDATGVAQHVAEQLNIAEVFAEIIPSRKSDVVRKLKSDGSKVAFVGRVDQDALAMAEAQIGIAIDSDGNTSSKAAGLHLRGSSMEDVLGIIFLSKKAKSANTRKVISIFVAAVTVIGALVVLFSPK
;
A
#
# COMPACT_ATOMS: atom_id res chain seq x y z
N MET A 1 17.55 -0.33 13.54
CA MET A 1 17.45 -0.30 12.06
C MET A 1 17.92 -1.61 11.47
N GLY A 2 16.99 -2.43 10.99
CA GLY A 2 17.29 -3.60 10.16
C GLY A 2 17.43 -3.20 8.69
N LEU A 3 18.32 -2.25 8.38
CA LEU A 3 18.52 -1.73 7.02
C LEU A 3 19.54 -2.57 6.24
N VAL A 4 19.18 -2.90 5.00
CA VAL A 4 20.09 -3.44 3.98
C VAL A 4 20.08 -2.50 2.77
N ILE A 5 21.26 -2.08 2.33
CA ILE A 5 21.44 -1.24 1.14
C ILE A 5 21.95 -2.15 0.01
N SER A 6 21.08 -2.43 -0.96
CA SER A 6 21.42 -3.20 -2.16
C SER A 6 21.88 -2.27 -3.30
N ASP A 7 21.41 -1.03 -3.31
CA ASP A 7 21.81 0.01 -4.27
C ASP A 7 22.30 1.28 -3.54
N PRO A 8 23.63 1.49 -3.43
CA PRO A 8 24.21 2.69 -2.83
C PRO A 8 23.80 3.99 -3.54
N ALA A 9 23.50 3.96 -4.84
CA ALA A 9 23.11 5.17 -5.56
C ALA A 9 21.71 5.63 -5.12
N GLN A 10 20.78 4.69 -4.91
CA GLN A 10 19.47 5.02 -4.32
C GLN A 10 19.61 5.52 -2.89
N PHE A 11 20.55 4.97 -2.10
CA PHE A 11 20.83 5.49 -0.77
C PHE A 11 21.28 6.95 -0.84
N GLU A 12 22.20 7.31 -1.73
CA GLU A 12 22.62 8.71 -1.90
C GLU A 12 21.49 9.63 -2.39
N LEU A 13 20.66 9.15 -3.33
CA LEU A 13 19.51 9.91 -3.83
C LEU A 13 18.45 10.17 -2.74
N ALA A 14 18.31 9.27 -1.77
CA ALA A 14 17.37 9.44 -0.66
C ALA A 14 17.63 10.71 0.17
N ALA A 15 18.85 11.27 0.13
CA ALA A 15 19.16 12.54 0.78
C ALA A 15 18.38 13.72 0.18
N ASP A 16 18.04 13.63 -1.10
CA ASP A 16 17.38 14.68 -1.87
C ASP A 16 15.91 14.36 -2.17
N VAL A 17 15.31 13.41 -1.44
CA VAL A 17 13.90 13.06 -1.65
C VAL A 17 12.99 14.26 -1.41
N GLU A 18 12.04 14.45 -2.30
CA GLU A 18 11.05 15.55 -2.25
C GLU A 18 9.63 15.03 -2.06
N VAL A 19 9.37 13.79 -2.51
CA VAL A 19 8.07 13.11 -2.35
C VAL A 19 8.29 11.70 -1.84
N VAL A 20 7.54 11.31 -0.82
CA VAL A 20 7.45 9.91 -0.39
C VAL A 20 6.04 9.41 -0.70
N LEU A 21 5.95 8.46 -1.65
CA LEU A 21 4.73 7.77 -2.01
C LEU A 21 4.63 6.44 -1.24
N PHE A 22 3.66 6.33 -0.36
CA PHE A 22 3.37 5.11 0.39
C PHE A 22 2.31 4.26 -0.31
N ASN A 23 2.55 2.96 -0.46
CA ASN A 23 1.47 1.99 -0.63
C ASN A 23 0.70 1.84 0.69
N LYS A 24 -0.61 2.09 0.74
CA LYS A 24 -1.34 2.13 2.02
C LYS A 24 -1.19 0.87 2.90
N ALA A 25 -1.63 -0.28 2.38
CA ALA A 25 -1.71 -1.53 3.14
C ALA A 25 -0.32 -2.08 3.45
N GLY A 26 -0.07 -2.39 4.72
CA GLY A 26 1.21 -2.88 5.22
C GLY A 26 2.25 -1.78 5.47
N THR A 27 2.05 -0.53 5.03
CA THR A 27 3.00 0.58 5.30
C THR A 27 2.44 1.72 6.15
N LEU A 28 1.17 2.10 5.96
CA LEU A 28 0.49 3.11 6.77
C LEU A 28 -0.61 2.46 7.63
N THR A 29 -1.17 1.36 7.13
CA THR A 29 -2.13 0.52 7.83
C THR A 29 -1.59 -0.90 8.01
N ALA A 30 -2.17 -1.61 8.98
CA ALA A 30 -1.89 -3.03 9.16
C ALA A 30 -2.11 -3.82 7.85
N PRO A 31 -1.28 -4.83 7.55
CA PRO A 31 -1.36 -5.58 6.29
C PRO A 31 -2.63 -6.44 6.17
N ILE A 32 -3.25 -6.78 7.30
CA ILE A 32 -4.44 -7.64 7.36
C ILE A 32 -5.65 -6.79 7.74
N ARG A 33 -6.74 -6.95 6.99
CA ARG A 33 -8.02 -6.32 7.30
C ARG A 33 -8.80 -7.14 8.32
N ARG A 34 -9.68 -6.52 9.07
CA ARG A 34 -10.62 -7.21 9.97
C ARG A 34 -12.03 -7.02 9.44
N VAL A 35 -12.82 -8.10 9.44
CA VAL A 35 -14.26 -7.97 9.20
C VAL A 35 -14.85 -7.16 10.35
N ILE A 36 -15.46 -6.03 10.02
CA ILE A 36 -16.12 -5.13 10.98
C ILE A 36 -17.57 -5.53 11.14
N LYS A 37 -18.24 -5.78 10.01
CA LYS A 37 -19.67 -6.09 9.98
C LYS A 37 -20.05 -6.75 8.65
N SER A 38 -21.09 -7.57 8.66
CA SER A 38 -21.78 -8.05 7.46
C SER A 38 -23.22 -7.53 7.45
N ARG A 39 -23.80 -7.35 6.26
CA ARG A 39 -25.17 -6.85 6.10
C ARG A 39 -25.83 -7.59 4.94
N LEU A 40 -27.04 -8.07 5.17
CA LEU A 40 -27.87 -8.60 4.09
C LEU A 40 -28.36 -7.45 3.20
N ALA A 41 -28.39 -7.68 1.90
CA ALA A 41 -28.98 -6.74 0.95
C ALA A 41 -30.50 -6.78 1.03
N TYR A 42 -31.14 -5.73 0.52
CA TYR A 42 -32.58 -5.69 0.36
C TYR A 42 -33.06 -6.86 -0.54
N GLY A 43 -34.05 -7.60 -0.07
CA GLY A 43 -34.59 -8.77 -0.78
C GLY A 43 -33.65 -9.98 -0.79
N SER A 44 -32.59 -9.98 0.02
CA SER A 44 -31.73 -11.16 0.20
C SER A 44 -32.56 -12.36 0.70
N PRO A 45 -32.37 -13.56 0.11
CA PRO A 45 -33.06 -14.77 0.54
C PRO A 45 -32.47 -15.39 1.81
N LEU A 46 -31.32 -14.88 2.28
CA LEU A 46 -30.61 -15.42 3.43
C LEU A 46 -31.34 -15.11 4.73
N SER A 47 -31.23 -16.02 5.70
CA SER A 47 -31.86 -15.87 7.01
C SER A 47 -30.98 -15.11 8.00
N SER A 48 -29.67 -14.99 7.73
CA SER A 48 -28.75 -14.32 8.66
C SER A 48 -27.48 -13.77 8.00
N GLN A 49 -26.87 -12.81 8.70
CA GLN A 49 -25.55 -12.27 8.37
C GLN A 49 -24.41 -13.31 8.48
N ASN A 50 -24.60 -14.35 9.31
CA ASN A 50 -23.64 -15.44 9.45
C ASN A 50 -23.67 -16.36 8.23
N GLU A 51 -24.85 -16.59 7.66
CA GLU A 51 -25.01 -17.34 6.42
C GLU A 51 -24.30 -16.63 5.26
N LEU A 52 -24.44 -15.30 5.15
CA LEU A 52 -23.71 -14.49 4.18
C LEU A 52 -22.19 -14.64 4.33
N LEU A 53 -21.69 -14.56 5.57
CA LEU A 53 -20.27 -14.68 5.88
C LEU A 53 -19.75 -16.10 5.58
N SER A 54 -20.53 -17.14 5.90
CA SER A 54 -20.23 -18.54 5.60
C SER A 54 -20.11 -18.79 4.09
N ILE A 55 -21.06 -18.28 3.30
CA ILE A 55 -21.01 -18.36 1.82
C ILE A 55 -19.76 -17.66 1.28
N ALA A 56 -19.48 -16.45 1.77
CA ALA A 56 -18.30 -15.71 1.33
C ALA A 56 -17.00 -16.45 1.68
N ALA A 57 -16.87 -16.93 2.91
CA ALA A 57 -15.71 -17.68 3.37
C ALA A 57 -15.50 -18.99 2.60
N ALA A 58 -16.57 -19.69 2.21
CA ALA A 58 -16.48 -20.88 1.39
C ALA A 58 -15.85 -20.60 0.01
N ILE A 59 -16.29 -19.54 -0.66
CA ILE A 59 -15.71 -19.10 -1.94
C ILE A 59 -14.28 -18.58 -1.76
N GLU A 60 -14.01 -17.86 -0.68
CA GLU A 60 -12.68 -17.27 -0.42
C GLU A 60 -11.67 -18.29 0.12
N SER A 61 -12.10 -19.48 0.54
CA SER A 61 -11.25 -20.50 1.19
C SER A 61 -10.07 -21.00 0.37
N SER A 62 -10.13 -20.89 -0.96
CA SER A 62 -9.07 -21.30 -1.88
C SER A 62 -8.37 -20.11 -2.56
N ALA A 63 -8.75 -18.88 -2.21
CA ALA A 63 -8.13 -17.68 -2.74
C ALA A 63 -6.90 -17.28 -1.90
N ASP A 64 -5.78 -17.07 -2.57
CA ASP A 64 -4.55 -16.57 -1.96
C ASP A 64 -4.52 -15.03 -2.00
N HIS A 65 -5.39 -14.41 -1.18
CA HIS A 65 -5.51 -12.95 -1.11
C HIS A 65 -5.77 -12.48 0.34
N PRO A 66 -5.19 -11.35 0.80
CA PRO A 66 -5.37 -10.89 2.19
C PRO A 66 -6.83 -10.68 2.62
N ILE A 67 -7.71 -10.22 1.71
CA ILE A 67 -9.15 -10.08 1.98
C ILE A 67 -9.80 -11.46 2.22
N ALA A 68 -9.41 -12.46 1.43
CA ALA A 68 -9.91 -13.83 1.56
C ALA A 68 -9.58 -14.39 2.94
N THR A 69 -8.32 -14.23 3.36
CA THR A 69 -7.84 -14.61 4.69
C THR A 69 -8.67 -13.94 5.79
N SER A 70 -8.92 -12.64 5.69
CA SER A 70 -9.73 -11.90 6.68
C SER A 70 -11.15 -12.45 6.84
N ILE A 71 -11.80 -12.82 5.74
CA ILE A 71 -13.18 -13.36 5.74
C ILE A 71 -13.20 -14.78 6.32
N VAL A 72 -12.27 -15.62 5.87
CA VAL A 72 -12.15 -17.01 6.32
C VAL A 72 -11.81 -17.07 7.81
N ASP A 73 -10.89 -16.24 8.27
CA ASP A 73 -10.52 -16.16 9.68
C ASP A 73 -11.67 -15.66 10.55
N GLU A 74 -12.45 -14.70 10.07
CA GLU A 74 -13.64 -14.25 10.79
C GLU A 74 -14.71 -15.36 10.88
N ALA A 75 -14.96 -16.08 9.80
CA ALA A 75 -15.90 -17.20 9.81
C ALA A 75 -15.46 -18.30 10.79
N LYS A 76 -14.15 -18.63 10.82
CA LYS A 76 -13.57 -19.55 11.81
C LYS A 76 -13.71 -19.03 13.23
N ARG A 77 -13.44 -17.74 13.46
CA ARG A 77 -13.57 -17.10 14.79
C ARG A 77 -14.99 -17.18 15.32
N GLN A 78 -15.98 -17.11 14.43
CA GLN A 78 -17.40 -17.26 14.75
C GLN A 78 -17.88 -18.72 14.79
N ASN A 79 -16.99 -19.70 14.56
CA ASN A 79 -17.30 -21.13 14.46
C ASN A 79 -18.42 -21.44 13.45
N LEU A 80 -18.38 -20.78 12.28
CA LEU A 80 -19.36 -21.01 11.23
C LEU A 80 -19.00 -22.24 10.41
N GLU A 81 -20.01 -23.05 10.10
CA GLU A 81 -19.89 -24.12 9.10
C GLU A 81 -19.86 -23.50 7.70
N LEU A 82 -18.90 -23.93 6.89
CA LEU A 82 -18.74 -23.45 5.52
C LEU A 82 -19.38 -24.46 4.56
N PRO A 83 -20.24 -24.04 3.62
CA PRO A 83 -20.73 -24.93 2.58
C PRO A 83 -19.58 -25.39 1.68
N SER A 84 -19.79 -26.52 1.00
CA SER A 84 -18.81 -27.01 0.02
C SER A 84 -18.86 -26.13 -1.22
N ALA A 85 -17.72 -25.52 -1.55
CA ALA A 85 -17.52 -24.76 -2.77
C ALA A 85 -16.64 -25.55 -3.74
N VAL A 86 -17.01 -25.56 -5.02
CA VAL A 86 -16.24 -26.17 -6.11
C VAL A 86 -15.99 -25.16 -7.23
N ASP A 87 -15.06 -25.48 -8.13
CA ASP A 87 -14.67 -24.64 -9.29
C ASP A 87 -14.32 -23.19 -8.92
N VAL A 88 -13.70 -23.02 -7.76
CA VAL A 88 -13.33 -21.70 -7.27
C VAL A 88 -12.17 -21.13 -8.10
N ARG A 89 -12.31 -19.89 -8.54
CA ARG A 89 -11.31 -19.17 -9.34
C ARG A 89 -11.31 -17.68 -9.06
N ALA A 90 -10.13 -17.08 -9.08
CA ALA A 90 -9.99 -15.63 -9.06
C ALA A 90 -10.47 -15.01 -10.40
N ILE A 91 -11.12 -13.86 -10.30
CA ILE A 91 -11.46 -12.98 -11.41
C ILE A 91 -10.63 -11.70 -11.24
N PRO A 92 -9.54 -11.53 -12.01
CA PRO A 92 -8.63 -10.40 -11.87
C PRO A 92 -9.36 -9.05 -11.85
N GLY A 93 -9.10 -8.26 -10.80
CA GLY A 93 -9.69 -6.94 -10.61
C GLY A 93 -11.16 -6.92 -10.18
N GLN A 94 -11.82 -8.07 -10.01
CA GLN A 94 -13.23 -8.14 -9.61
C GLN A 94 -13.44 -8.88 -8.30
N GLY A 95 -12.76 -10.01 -8.08
CA GLY A 95 -12.92 -10.83 -6.89
C GLY A 95 -12.70 -12.32 -7.18
N VAL A 96 -13.55 -13.18 -6.63
CA VAL A 96 -13.50 -14.64 -6.74
C VAL A 96 -14.89 -15.17 -7.12
N ALA A 97 -14.93 -16.28 -7.84
CA ALA A 97 -16.15 -16.99 -8.20
C ALA A 97 -16.02 -18.47 -7.87
N GLY A 98 -17.14 -19.13 -7.59
CA GLY A 98 -17.22 -20.58 -7.44
C GLY A 98 -18.67 -21.05 -7.48
N ILE A 99 -18.88 -22.32 -7.17
CA ILE A 99 -20.20 -22.96 -7.19
C ILE A 99 -20.49 -23.53 -5.80
N ILE A 100 -21.66 -23.20 -5.26
CA ILE A 100 -22.21 -23.77 -4.02
C ILE A 100 -23.61 -24.26 -4.36
N ASP A 101 -23.94 -25.51 -4.03
CA ASP A 101 -25.27 -26.12 -4.28
C ASP A 101 -25.77 -25.96 -5.73
N ALA A 102 -24.86 -26.12 -6.70
CA ALA A 102 -25.09 -25.91 -8.14
C ALA A 102 -25.40 -24.46 -8.58
N GLU A 103 -25.31 -23.49 -7.68
CA GLU A 103 -25.51 -22.07 -7.96
C GLU A 103 -24.16 -21.34 -8.07
N ALA A 104 -24.05 -20.44 -9.06
CA ALA A 104 -22.87 -19.61 -9.22
C ALA A 104 -22.84 -18.53 -8.14
N VAL A 105 -21.75 -18.47 -7.38
CA VAL A 105 -21.51 -17.47 -6.34
C VAL A 105 -20.28 -16.65 -6.68
N PHE A 106 -20.38 -15.34 -6.43
CA PHE A 106 -19.31 -14.37 -6.64
C PHE A 106 -19.09 -13.55 -5.38
N VAL A 107 -17.83 -13.32 -5.02
CA VAL A 107 -17.43 -12.47 -3.90
C VAL A 107 -16.43 -11.45 -4.43
N GLY A 108 -16.65 -10.16 -4.22
CA GLY A 108 -15.78 -9.16 -4.84
C GLY A 108 -16.15 -7.71 -4.59
N GLY A 109 -15.35 -6.79 -5.13
CA GLY A 109 -15.58 -5.34 -4.99
C GLY A 109 -16.66 -4.79 -5.95
N PRO A 110 -16.87 -3.47 -6.00
CA PRO A 110 -17.88 -2.83 -6.86
C PRO A 110 -17.76 -3.17 -8.36
N ALA A 111 -16.53 -3.42 -8.84
CA ALA A 111 -16.28 -3.84 -10.22
C ALA A 111 -16.99 -5.14 -10.59
N LEU A 112 -17.18 -6.06 -9.63
CA LEU A 112 -17.93 -7.29 -9.82
C LEU A 112 -19.40 -7.02 -10.14
N LEU A 113 -20.05 -6.11 -9.39
CA LEU A 113 -21.45 -5.76 -9.60
C LEU A 113 -21.67 -5.20 -11.00
N THR A 114 -20.78 -4.31 -11.43
CA THR A 114 -20.82 -3.70 -12.77
C THR A 114 -20.59 -4.78 -13.85
N ALA A 115 -19.54 -5.58 -13.70
CA ALA A 115 -19.17 -6.59 -14.69
C ALA A 115 -20.23 -7.68 -14.88
N LYS A 116 -21.08 -7.94 -13.88
CA LYS A 116 -22.15 -8.94 -13.93
C LYS A 116 -23.55 -8.37 -14.00
N ASN A 117 -23.67 -7.05 -14.19
CA ASN A 117 -24.93 -6.33 -14.26
C ASN A 117 -25.85 -6.64 -13.06
N ILE A 118 -25.28 -6.68 -11.86
CA ILE A 118 -26.02 -6.99 -10.64
C ILE A 118 -26.76 -5.75 -10.17
N PRO A 119 -28.10 -5.80 -10.04
CA PRO A 119 -28.85 -4.66 -9.51
C PRO A 119 -28.53 -4.46 -8.02
N ILE A 120 -28.36 -3.20 -7.63
CA ILE A 120 -28.21 -2.78 -6.23
C ILE A 120 -29.31 -1.77 -5.88
N TYR A 121 -29.99 -1.98 -4.76
CA TYR A 121 -31.01 -1.06 -4.26
C TYR A 121 -30.37 0.19 -3.65
N VAL A 122 -31.08 1.31 -3.70
CA VAL A 122 -30.58 2.62 -3.24
C VAL A 122 -30.10 2.58 -1.79
N ASP A 123 -30.85 1.94 -0.90
CA ASP A 123 -30.48 1.83 0.52
C ASP A 123 -29.17 1.06 0.72
N ASP A 124 -28.92 0.00 -0.06
CA ASP A 124 -27.69 -0.78 0.03
C ASP A 124 -26.50 -0.01 -0.54
N LEU A 125 -26.71 0.75 -1.62
CA LEU A 125 -25.70 1.65 -2.16
C LEU A 125 -25.31 2.73 -1.14
N VAL A 126 -26.30 3.37 -0.49
CA VAL A 126 -26.06 4.39 0.56
C VAL A 126 -25.30 3.78 1.75
N ARG A 127 -25.65 2.56 2.17
CA ARG A 127 -24.94 1.86 3.25
C ARG A 127 -23.51 1.50 2.86
N SER A 128 -23.26 1.09 1.62
CA SER A 128 -21.91 0.83 1.12
C SER A 128 -21.09 2.12 1.08
N ASP A 129 -21.67 3.21 0.59
CA ASP A 129 -20.96 4.49 0.52
C ASP A 129 -20.61 5.01 1.92
N SER A 130 -21.56 4.93 2.86
CA SER A 130 -21.33 5.28 4.26
C SER A 130 -20.20 4.45 4.89
N ALA A 131 -20.12 3.15 4.57
CA ALA A 131 -19.03 2.30 5.04
C ALA A 131 -17.67 2.72 4.43
N ASN A 132 -17.63 3.04 3.14
CA ASN A 132 -16.41 3.56 2.50
C ASN A 132 -15.94 4.88 3.16
N GLN A 133 -16.87 5.79 3.49
CA GLN A 133 -16.57 7.04 4.19
C GLN A 133 -16.01 6.82 5.61
N LEU A 134 -16.33 5.68 6.23
CA LEU A 134 -15.77 5.24 7.51
C LEU A 134 -14.44 4.49 7.37
N GLY A 135 -13.86 4.44 6.17
CA GLY A 135 -12.60 3.71 5.94
C GLY A 135 -12.77 2.20 5.78
N HIS A 136 -14.00 1.70 5.63
CA HIS A 136 -14.25 0.27 5.45
C HIS A 136 -14.25 -0.08 3.97
N THR A 137 -13.43 -1.05 3.58
CA THR A 137 -13.53 -1.69 2.27
C THR A 137 -14.78 -2.55 2.24
N VAL A 138 -15.66 -2.30 1.26
CA VAL A 138 -16.90 -3.09 1.08
C VAL A 138 -16.70 -4.14 -0.01
N ILE A 139 -16.99 -5.39 0.32
CA ILE A 139 -17.12 -6.48 -0.63
C ILE A 139 -18.57 -6.96 -0.70
N TYR A 140 -18.98 -7.45 -1.85
CA TYR A 140 -20.33 -7.91 -2.13
C TYR A 140 -20.32 -9.42 -2.35
N VAL A 141 -21.39 -10.07 -1.93
CA VAL A 141 -21.64 -11.48 -2.18
C VAL A 141 -22.87 -11.59 -3.08
N VAL A 142 -22.72 -12.28 -4.19
CA VAL A 142 -23.74 -12.42 -5.23
C VAL A 142 -23.94 -13.91 -5.50
N ARG A 143 -25.19 -14.32 -5.69
CA ARG A 143 -25.57 -15.69 -6.06
C ARG A 143 -26.65 -15.63 -7.12
N ASP A 144 -26.45 -16.35 -8.22
CA ASP A 144 -27.36 -16.40 -9.37
C ASP A 144 -27.92 -15.02 -9.79
N ALA A 145 -27.01 -14.07 -10.02
CA ALA A 145 -27.31 -12.67 -10.37
C ALA A 145 -28.07 -11.84 -9.30
N GLN A 146 -28.32 -12.38 -8.11
CA GLN A 146 -28.91 -11.67 -6.99
C GLN A 146 -27.84 -11.25 -5.98
N LEU A 147 -27.90 -9.98 -5.54
CA LEU A 147 -27.07 -9.49 -4.44
C LEU A 147 -27.58 -10.08 -3.10
N LEU A 148 -26.76 -10.88 -2.43
CA LEU A 148 -27.08 -11.45 -1.12
C LEU A 148 -26.80 -10.47 0.02
N GLY A 149 -25.77 -9.65 -0.14
CA GLY A 149 -25.32 -8.72 0.88
C GLY A 149 -23.91 -8.23 0.67
N MET A 150 -23.39 -7.58 1.71
CA MET A 150 -22.05 -7.02 1.73
C MET A 150 -21.34 -7.25 3.05
N ILE A 151 -20.02 -7.29 3.01
CA ILE A 151 -19.12 -7.44 4.15
C ILE A 151 -18.18 -6.24 4.17
N GLU A 152 -18.07 -5.61 5.32
CA GLU A 152 -17.20 -4.47 5.56
C GLU A 152 -15.91 -4.93 6.23
N LEU A 153 -14.78 -4.55 5.64
CA LEU A 153 -13.46 -4.83 6.15
C LEU A 153 -12.75 -3.52 6.50
N GLY A 154 -12.33 -3.40 7.76
CA GLY A 154 -11.58 -2.26 8.26
C GLY A 154 -10.09 -2.57 8.33
N GLU A 155 -9.28 -1.54 8.12
CA GLU A 155 -7.85 -1.56 8.37
C GLU A 155 -7.50 -0.61 9.51
N THR A 156 -6.59 -1.04 10.37
CA THR A 156 -6.09 -0.18 11.45
C THR A 156 -4.89 0.61 10.95
N VAL A 157 -4.95 1.94 11.03
CA VAL A 157 -3.78 2.81 10.82
C VAL A 157 -2.76 2.51 11.91
N PHE A 158 -1.48 2.39 11.54
CA PHE A 158 -0.42 2.16 12.52
C PHE A 158 -0.34 3.34 13.50
N PRO A 159 -0.18 3.11 14.81
CA PRO A 159 -0.17 4.19 15.81
C PRO A 159 0.84 5.31 15.51
N ASP A 160 1.98 4.96 14.93
CA ASP A 160 3.08 5.90 14.67
C ASP A 160 3.00 6.57 13.29
N ALA A 161 2.04 6.17 12.43
CA ALA A 161 1.95 6.67 11.06
C ALA A 161 1.71 8.19 11.00
N ALA A 162 0.83 8.73 11.85
CA ALA A 162 0.55 10.17 11.87
C ALA A 162 1.80 10.97 12.28
N ALA A 163 2.53 10.49 13.29
CA ALA A 163 3.78 11.11 13.74
C ALA A 163 4.85 11.05 12.65
N LEU A 164 4.96 9.93 11.91
CA LEU A 164 5.86 9.79 10.76
C LEU A 164 5.55 10.83 9.67
N VAL A 165 4.28 10.93 9.25
CA VAL A 165 3.86 11.84 8.19
C VAL A 165 4.15 13.30 8.57
N ASN A 166 3.89 13.67 9.83
CA ASN A 166 4.21 15.01 10.34
C ASN A 166 5.73 15.28 10.30
N LYS A 167 6.58 14.31 10.67
CA LYS A 167 8.04 14.46 10.56
C LYS A 167 8.49 14.68 9.10
N PHE A 168 7.83 14.07 8.11
CA PHE A 168 8.13 14.37 6.70
C PHE A 168 7.74 15.80 6.33
N HIS A 169 6.57 16.27 6.76
CA HIS A 169 6.12 17.65 6.53
C HIS A 169 7.05 18.69 7.18
N GLU A 170 7.53 18.44 8.40
CA GLU A 170 8.53 19.29 9.07
C GLU A 170 9.83 19.42 8.26
N GLN A 171 10.19 18.37 7.52
CA GLN A 171 11.33 18.34 6.62
C GLN A 171 11.02 18.88 5.21
N LYS A 172 9.81 19.43 5.00
CA LYS A 172 9.29 19.94 3.72
C LYS A 172 9.27 18.87 2.62
N ILE A 173 9.10 17.61 3.00
CA ILE A 173 8.92 16.49 2.09
C ILE A 173 7.42 16.26 1.92
N ARG A 174 6.95 16.18 0.67
CA ARG A 174 5.55 15.87 0.37
C ARG A 174 5.29 14.40 0.65
N VAL A 175 4.15 14.11 1.26
CA VAL A 175 3.70 12.73 1.47
C VAL A 175 2.51 12.47 0.57
N ALA A 176 2.57 11.36 -0.17
CA ALA A 176 1.50 10.88 -1.01
C ALA A 176 1.17 9.42 -0.65
N MET A 177 -0.07 9.01 -0.93
CA MET A 177 -0.53 7.65 -0.69
C MET A 177 -1.17 7.06 -1.96
N VAL A 178 -0.84 5.81 -2.28
CA VAL A 178 -1.48 5.03 -3.35
C VAL A 178 -2.13 3.77 -2.78
N THR A 179 -3.32 3.43 -3.27
CA THR A 179 -4.02 2.19 -2.90
C THR A 179 -4.99 1.75 -4.00
N GLY A 180 -5.36 0.48 -3.97
CA GLY A 180 -6.45 -0.08 -4.78
C GLY A 180 -7.83 0.08 -4.15
N ASP A 181 -7.91 0.55 -2.90
CA ASP A 181 -9.18 0.75 -2.21
C ASP A 181 -9.99 1.91 -2.82
N ALA A 182 -11.30 1.92 -2.54
CA ALA A 182 -12.22 2.96 -2.99
C ALA A 182 -11.79 4.35 -2.48
N THR A 183 -12.15 5.38 -3.24
CA THR A 183 -11.79 6.77 -2.94
C THR A 183 -12.14 7.19 -1.51
N GLY A 184 -13.34 6.87 -1.01
CA GLY A 184 -13.75 7.18 0.36
C GLY A 184 -12.86 6.52 1.44
N VAL A 185 -12.42 5.28 1.19
CA VAL A 185 -11.57 4.53 2.12
C VAL A 185 -10.16 5.14 2.18
N ALA A 186 -9.61 5.45 1.00
CA ALA A 186 -8.31 6.08 0.90
C ALA A 186 -8.32 7.47 1.55
N GLN A 187 -9.37 8.26 1.30
CA GLN A 187 -9.53 9.60 1.86
C GLN A 187 -9.66 9.58 3.39
N HIS A 188 -10.43 8.63 3.94
CA HIS A 188 -10.56 8.46 5.38
C HIS A 188 -9.21 8.24 6.07
N VAL A 189 -8.34 7.39 5.51
CA VAL A 189 -6.98 7.17 6.04
C VAL A 189 -6.10 8.40 5.84
N ALA A 190 -6.20 9.06 4.68
CA ALA A 190 -5.43 10.26 4.38
C ALA A 190 -5.73 11.41 5.36
N GLU A 191 -7.00 11.61 5.73
CA GLU A 191 -7.44 12.62 6.69
C GLU A 191 -6.88 12.36 8.08
N GLN A 192 -6.91 11.10 8.55
CA GLN A 192 -6.30 10.72 9.83
C GLN A 192 -4.79 11.00 9.89
N LEU A 193 -4.13 10.93 8.74
CA LEU A 193 -2.67 11.07 8.60
C LEU A 193 -2.24 12.45 8.10
N ASN A 194 -3.18 13.34 7.78
CA ASN A 194 -2.93 14.65 7.16
C ASN A 194 -2.19 14.56 5.80
N ILE A 195 -2.51 13.56 4.98
CA ILE A 195 -1.94 13.35 3.64
C ILE A 195 -2.81 14.06 2.59
N ALA A 196 -2.23 14.98 1.82
CA ALA A 196 -2.96 15.75 0.81
C ALA A 196 -3.06 15.06 -0.56
N GLU A 197 -2.04 14.29 -0.95
CA GLU A 197 -1.97 13.67 -2.27
C GLU A 197 -2.38 12.18 -2.19
N VAL A 198 -3.59 11.87 -2.64
CA VAL A 198 -4.17 10.52 -2.56
C VAL A 198 -4.48 9.98 -3.96
N PHE A 199 -4.05 8.74 -4.22
CA PHE A 199 -4.30 8.01 -5.46
C PHE A 199 -5.02 6.70 -5.13
N ALA A 200 -6.35 6.73 -5.20
CA ALA A 200 -7.23 5.61 -4.91
C ALA A 200 -7.58 4.80 -6.17
N GLU A 201 -8.14 3.60 -5.99
CA GLU A 201 -8.62 2.72 -7.07
C GLU A 201 -7.54 2.35 -8.10
N ILE A 202 -6.27 2.35 -7.67
CA ILE A 202 -5.13 2.01 -8.52
C ILE A 202 -4.81 0.53 -8.40
N ILE A 203 -5.03 -0.20 -9.50
CA ILE A 203 -4.62 -1.61 -9.60
C ILE A 203 -3.08 -1.75 -9.52
N PRO A 204 -2.54 -2.88 -9.02
CA PRO A 204 -1.09 -3.06 -8.82
C PRO A 204 -0.23 -2.75 -10.05
N SER A 205 -0.65 -3.19 -11.23
CA SER A 205 0.09 -2.97 -12.49
C SER A 205 0.19 -1.50 -12.91
N ARG A 206 -0.66 -0.63 -12.36
CA ARG A 206 -0.72 0.80 -12.67
C ARG A 206 -0.15 1.71 -11.59
N LYS A 207 0.38 1.16 -10.49
CA LYS A 207 1.04 1.97 -9.46
C LYS A 207 2.26 2.73 -9.98
N SER A 208 2.97 2.19 -10.99
CA SER A 208 4.08 2.89 -11.66
C SER A 208 3.63 4.14 -12.43
N ASP A 209 2.39 4.20 -12.92
CA ASP A 209 1.85 5.41 -13.55
C ASP A 209 1.76 6.57 -12.54
N VAL A 210 1.41 6.27 -11.29
CA VAL A 210 1.35 7.26 -10.21
C VAL A 210 2.74 7.81 -9.91
N VAL A 211 3.75 6.95 -9.87
CA VAL A 211 5.14 7.36 -9.71
C VAL A 211 5.58 8.27 -10.86
N ARG A 212 5.28 7.91 -12.11
CA ARG A 212 5.55 8.78 -13.28
C ARG A 212 4.87 10.13 -13.18
N LYS A 213 3.61 10.16 -12.74
CA LYS A 213 2.85 11.40 -12.54
C LYS A 213 3.53 12.29 -11.50
N LEU A 214 3.93 11.75 -10.35
CA LEU A 214 4.62 12.52 -9.32
C LEU A 214 6.01 13.01 -9.75
N LYS A 215 6.71 12.25 -10.60
CA LYS A 215 8.00 12.66 -11.19
C LYS A 215 7.87 13.77 -12.24
N SER A 216 6.67 14.01 -12.78
CA SER A 216 6.47 14.90 -13.94
C SER A 216 6.77 16.38 -13.64
N ASP A 217 6.73 16.79 -12.37
CA ASP A 217 7.13 18.13 -11.92
C ASP A 217 8.64 18.26 -11.62
N GLY A 218 9.41 17.20 -11.87
CA GLY A 218 10.85 17.13 -11.59
C GLY A 218 11.20 16.55 -10.22
N SER A 219 10.21 16.22 -9.39
CA SER A 219 10.45 15.73 -8.04
C SER A 219 11.21 14.41 -7.98
N LYS A 220 12.08 14.29 -6.97
CA LYS A 220 12.68 13.01 -6.56
C LYS A 220 11.70 12.23 -5.69
N VAL A 221 11.20 11.13 -6.23
CA VAL A 221 10.17 10.29 -5.59
C VAL A 221 10.81 9.07 -4.95
N ALA A 222 10.53 8.86 -3.66
CA ALA A 222 10.71 7.58 -2.99
C ALA A 222 9.38 6.81 -2.95
N PHE A 223 9.40 5.54 -3.34
CA PHE A 223 8.26 4.64 -3.18
C PHE A 223 8.50 3.71 -1.98
N VAL A 224 7.54 3.62 -1.07
CA VAL A 224 7.58 2.74 0.11
C VAL A 224 6.48 1.69 0.01
N GLY A 225 6.85 0.42 0.03
CA GLY A 225 5.89 -0.68 -0.12
C GLY A 225 6.52 -2.05 0.05
N ARG A 226 5.87 -3.08 -0.50
CA ARG A 226 6.34 -4.47 -0.46
C ARG A 226 6.75 -4.96 -1.84
N VAL A 227 7.83 -5.74 -1.90
CA VAL A 227 8.43 -6.18 -3.18
C VAL A 227 7.49 -7.08 -3.97
N ASP A 228 6.74 -7.95 -3.30
CA ASP A 228 5.79 -8.89 -3.89
C ASP A 228 4.64 -8.20 -4.65
N GLN A 229 4.22 -7.02 -4.19
CA GLN A 229 3.06 -6.30 -4.75
C GLN A 229 3.44 -5.05 -5.55
N ASP A 230 4.57 -4.41 -5.21
CA ASP A 230 4.87 -3.05 -5.66
C ASP A 230 6.17 -2.95 -6.48
N ALA A 231 6.80 -4.06 -6.86
CA ALA A 231 8.08 -4.07 -7.56
C ALA A 231 8.13 -3.12 -8.78
N LEU A 232 7.06 -3.06 -9.60
CA LEU A 232 7.02 -2.16 -10.76
C LEU A 232 7.02 -0.68 -10.38
N ALA A 233 6.35 -0.31 -9.28
CA ALA A 233 6.33 1.06 -8.80
C ALA A 233 7.65 1.44 -8.14
N MET A 234 8.25 0.52 -7.38
CA MET A 234 9.58 0.72 -6.78
C MET A 234 10.66 0.92 -7.86
N ALA A 235 10.65 0.10 -8.92
CA ALA A 235 11.61 0.21 -10.02
C ALA A 235 11.45 1.50 -10.86
N GLU A 236 10.24 2.06 -10.90
CA GLU A 236 9.98 3.35 -11.57
C GLU A 236 10.40 4.56 -10.71
N ALA A 237 10.42 4.40 -9.38
CA ALA A 237 10.82 5.45 -8.46
C ALA A 237 12.34 5.68 -8.49
N GLN A 238 12.78 6.90 -8.17
CA GLN A 238 14.21 7.17 -8.01
C GLN A 238 14.78 6.47 -6.77
N ILE A 239 13.95 6.25 -5.75
CA ILE A 239 14.29 5.50 -4.54
C ILE A 239 13.20 4.46 -4.26
N GLY A 240 13.52 3.18 -4.33
CA GLY A 240 12.64 2.09 -3.89
C GLY A 240 12.99 1.64 -2.48
N ILE A 241 12.04 1.76 -1.55
CA ILE A 241 12.17 1.33 -0.15
C ILE A 241 11.22 0.16 0.10
N ALA A 242 11.78 -1.04 0.22
CA ALA A 242 11.04 -2.24 0.56
C ALA A 242 10.96 -2.41 2.08
N ILE A 243 9.74 -2.59 2.60
CA ILE A 243 9.50 -3.01 3.99
C ILE A 243 9.31 -4.52 4.09
N ASP A 244 9.45 -5.07 5.30
CA ASP A 244 9.43 -6.51 5.58
C ASP A 244 10.30 -7.33 4.61
N SER A 245 11.48 -6.80 4.28
CA SER A 245 12.41 -7.36 3.31
C SER A 245 13.80 -7.51 3.91
N ASP A 246 14.37 -8.69 3.76
CA ASP A 246 15.72 -9.01 4.19
C ASP A 246 16.80 -8.69 3.13
N GLY A 247 16.39 -8.16 1.97
CA GLY A 247 17.25 -7.89 0.83
C GLY A 247 17.71 -9.15 0.07
N ASN A 248 17.23 -10.33 0.47
CA ASN A 248 17.63 -11.62 -0.11
C ASN A 248 16.66 -12.08 -1.21
N THR A 249 15.55 -11.36 -1.39
CA THR A 249 14.67 -11.52 -2.55
C THR A 249 15.42 -11.13 -3.82
N SER A 250 15.39 -11.96 -4.86
CA SER A 250 16.06 -11.74 -6.16
C SER A 250 15.64 -10.48 -6.93
N SER A 251 14.71 -9.69 -6.39
CA SER A 251 14.17 -8.49 -7.01
C SER A 251 15.11 -7.30 -6.81
N LYS A 252 15.60 -6.75 -7.94
CA LYS A 252 16.33 -5.47 -7.99
C LYS A 252 15.39 -4.25 -7.99
N ALA A 253 14.12 -4.44 -7.66
CA ALA A 253 13.12 -3.38 -7.72
C ALA A 253 13.32 -2.29 -6.65
N ALA A 254 13.88 -2.65 -5.49
CA ALA A 254 14.19 -1.73 -4.40
C ALA A 254 15.70 -1.70 -4.15
N GLY A 255 16.24 -0.52 -3.88
CA GLY A 255 17.64 -0.33 -3.48
C GLY A 255 17.86 -0.34 -1.97
N LEU A 256 16.78 -0.13 -1.21
CA LEU A 256 16.78 0.01 0.25
C LEU A 256 15.77 -0.96 0.84
N HIS A 257 16.21 -1.80 1.76
CA HIS A 257 15.38 -2.86 2.36
C HIS A 257 15.36 -2.74 3.88
N LEU A 258 14.17 -2.79 4.46
CA LEU A 258 13.92 -2.79 5.89
C LEU A 258 13.37 -4.14 6.32
N ARG A 259 14.07 -4.82 7.24
CA ARG A 259 13.70 -6.15 7.75
C ARG A 259 12.41 -6.19 8.56
N GLY A 260 11.90 -5.04 8.97
CA GLY A 260 10.63 -4.95 9.68
C GLY A 260 9.79 -3.79 9.17
N SER A 261 8.56 -3.73 9.63
CA SER A 261 7.58 -2.73 9.26
C SER A 261 7.68 -1.45 10.10
N SER A 262 8.83 -1.15 10.72
CA SER A 262 8.95 0.06 11.53
C SER A 262 8.93 1.29 10.62
N MET A 263 7.85 2.06 10.70
CA MET A 263 7.70 3.33 9.98
C MET A 263 8.80 4.33 10.34
N GLU A 264 9.34 4.30 11.56
CA GLU A 264 10.46 5.15 11.97
C GLU A 264 11.74 4.84 11.19
N ASP A 265 11.96 3.58 10.80
CA ASP A 265 13.15 3.19 10.05
C ASP A 265 13.14 3.81 8.64
N VAL A 266 11.97 4.04 8.02
CA VAL A 266 11.84 4.69 6.71
C VAL A 266 12.38 6.13 6.76
N LEU A 267 11.95 6.91 7.76
CA LEU A 267 12.46 8.26 7.98
C LEU A 267 13.95 8.23 8.38
N GLY A 268 14.33 7.26 9.20
CA GLY A 268 15.70 7.03 9.64
C GLY A 268 16.67 6.87 8.47
N ILE A 269 16.28 6.13 7.43
CA ILE A 269 17.08 5.98 6.20
C ILE A 269 17.30 7.32 5.51
N ILE A 270 16.23 8.08 5.29
CA ILE A 270 16.30 9.37 4.59
C ILE A 270 17.18 10.34 5.38
N PHE A 271 17.02 10.40 6.70
CA PHE A 271 17.85 11.23 7.56
C PHE A 271 19.32 10.79 7.59
N LEU A 272 19.56 9.48 7.65
CA LEU A 272 20.92 8.92 7.60
C LEU A 272 21.60 9.27 6.28
N SER A 273 20.88 9.17 5.17
CA SER A 273 21.37 9.57 3.84
C SER A 273 21.69 11.07 3.78
N LYS A 274 20.80 11.95 4.25
CA LYS A 274 21.06 13.40 4.37
C LYS A 274 22.33 13.70 5.16
N LYS A 275 22.51 13.03 6.30
CA LYS A 275 23.70 13.18 7.16
C LYS A 275 24.96 12.68 6.46
N ALA A 276 24.91 11.52 5.80
CA ALA A 276 26.02 10.96 5.04
C ALA A 276 26.45 11.88 3.90
N LYS A 277 25.48 12.39 3.12
CA LYS A 277 25.74 13.33 2.02
C LYS A 277 26.39 14.63 2.51
N SER A 278 25.90 15.21 3.61
CA SER A 278 26.49 16.41 4.22
C SER A 278 27.92 16.17 4.69
N ALA A 279 28.19 15.04 5.35
CA ALA A 279 29.53 14.68 5.79
C ALA A 279 30.49 14.46 4.61
N ASN A 280 30.03 13.80 3.55
CA ASN A 280 30.84 13.55 2.35
C ASN A 280 31.17 14.88 1.63
N THR A 281 30.18 15.77 1.51
CA THR A 281 30.38 17.11 0.91
C THR A 281 31.43 17.92 1.68
N ARG A 282 31.38 17.90 3.02
CA ARG A 282 32.39 18.56 3.86
C ARG A 282 33.80 17.98 3.66
N LYS A 283 33.91 16.65 3.55
CA LYS A 283 35.20 15.99 3.26
C LYS A 283 35.75 16.41 1.90
N VAL A 284 34.93 16.37 0.85
CA VAL A 284 35.35 16.78 -0.50
C VAL A 284 35.82 18.23 -0.52
N ILE A 285 35.09 19.15 0.11
CA ILE A 285 35.50 20.55 0.24
C ILE A 285 36.83 20.66 0.98
N SER A 286 37.01 19.95 2.10
CA SER A 286 38.26 20.01 2.88
C SER A 286 39.47 19.52 2.09
N ILE A 287 39.30 18.45 1.30
CA ILE A 287 40.34 17.90 0.41
C ILE A 287 40.67 18.91 -0.69
N PHE A 288 39.66 19.52 -1.30
CA PHE A 288 39.85 20.52 -2.33
C PHE A 288 40.58 21.76 -1.81
N VAL A 289 40.17 22.29 -0.64
CA VAL A 289 40.85 23.42 0.00
C VAL A 289 42.30 23.09 0.34
N ALA A 290 42.57 21.89 0.88
CA ALA A 290 43.93 21.44 1.15
C ALA A 290 44.77 21.36 -0.13
N ALA A 291 44.23 20.79 -1.21
CA ALA A 291 44.91 20.70 -2.50
C ALA A 291 45.25 22.09 -3.08
N VAL A 292 44.29 23.02 -3.08
CA VAL A 292 44.50 24.40 -3.53
C VAL A 292 45.56 25.11 -2.68
N THR A 293 45.54 24.90 -1.37
CA THR A 293 46.52 25.50 -0.45
C THR A 293 47.94 24.98 -0.72
N VAL A 294 48.09 23.67 -0.95
CA VAL A 294 49.39 23.05 -1.29
C VAL A 294 49.90 23.57 -2.64
N ILE A 295 49.04 23.64 -3.65
CA ILE A 295 49.40 24.20 -4.97
C ILE A 295 49.82 25.67 -4.83
N GLY A 296 49.07 26.48 -4.09
CA GLY A 296 49.41 27.88 -3.84
C GLY A 296 50.76 28.04 -3.13
N ALA A 297 51.04 27.22 -2.11
CA ALA A 297 52.33 27.21 -1.42
C ALA A 297 53.49 26.82 -2.35
N LEU A 298 53.29 25.83 -3.22
CA LEU A 298 54.27 25.45 -4.24
C LEU A 298 54.52 26.59 -5.23
N VAL A 299 53.47 27.25 -5.73
CA VAL A 299 53.62 28.39 -6.65
C VAL A 299 54.42 29.53 -6.01
N VAL A 300 54.20 29.84 -4.73
CA VAL A 300 54.97 30.86 -4.00
C VAL A 300 56.43 30.43 -3.81
N LEU A 301 56.67 29.17 -3.46
CA LEU A 301 58.03 28.64 -3.25
C LEU A 301 58.86 28.58 -4.54
N PHE A 302 58.23 28.30 -5.68
CA PHE A 302 58.88 28.18 -6.98
C PHE A 302 58.74 29.42 -7.87
N SER A 303 58.22 30.53 -7.34
CA SER A 303 58.16 31.79 -8.09
C SER A 303 59.56 32.40 -8.21
N PRO A 304 60.04 32.74 -9.41
CA PRO A 304 61.32 33.43 -9.57
C PRO A 304 61.24 34.81 -8.90
N LYS A 305 62.24 35.12 -8.06
CA LYS A 305 62.38 36.41 -7.38
C LYS A 305 62.57 37.56 -8.36
#